data_AF-A0A6J6UGW5-F1
#
_entry.id   AF-A0A6J6UGW5-F1
#
_cell.length_a   1.000
_cell.length_b   1.000
_cell.length_c   1.000
_cell.angle_alpha   90.00
_cell.angle_beta   90.00
_cell.angle_gamma   90.00
#
_symmetry.space_group_name_H-M   'P 1'
#
loop_
_entity.id
_entity.type
_entity.pdbx_description
1 polymer ?
#
loop_
_entity_poly.entity_id
_entity_poly.type
_entity_poly.pdbx_seq_one_letter_code
_entity_poly.pdbx_strand_id
1 'polypeptide(L)' 'MVKKLLTNKRDGIHDDFNLAEFERLLEARFTVKSKMLLSSGTRTIFHAIRK' A
#
# COMPACT_ATOMS: atom_id res chain seq x y z
N MET A 1 -11.39 2.29 -5.10
CA MET A 1 -11.53 0.83 -4.87
C MET A 1 -11.48 0.47 -3.38
N VAL A 2 -10.51 1.00 -2.61
CA VAL A 2 -10.41 0.80 -1.15
C VAL A 2 -11.71 1.17 -0.40
N LYS A 3 -12.33 2.32 -0.70
CA LYS A 3 -13.62 2.70 -0.10
C LYS A 3 -14.73 1.65 -0.28
N LYS A 4 -14.78 0.95 -1.43
CA LYS A 4 -15.73 -0.15 -1.69
C LYS A 4 -15.42 -1.39 -0.85
N LEU A 5 -14.15 -1.69 -0.62
CA LEU A 5 -13.71 -2.81 0.22
C LEU A 5 -13.96 -2.56 1.72
N LEU A 6 -13.91 -1.28 2.11
CA LEU A 6 -14.14 -0.85 3.49
C LEU A 6 -15.60 -0.48 3.79
N THR A 7 -16.52 -0.57 2.81
CA THR A 7 -17.91 -0.08 2.95
C THR A 7 -18.69 -0.72 4.10
N ASN A 8 -18.39 -1.98 4.45
CA ASN A 8 -19.05 -2.71 5.54
C ASN A 8 -18.19 -2.76 6.82
N LYS A 9 -17.07 -2.02 6.86
CA LYS A 9 -16.21 -1.94 8.03
C LYS A 9 -16.64 -0.75 8.88
N ARG A 10 -16.45 -0.86 10.20
CA ARG A 10 -16.71 0.26 11.10
C ARG A 10 -15.72 1.39 10.79
N ASP A 11 -16.21 2.61 10.80
CA ASP A 11 -15.39 3.81 10.61
C ASP A 11 -14.28 3.90 11.66
N GLY A 12 -13.12 4.43 11.26
CA GLY A 12 -11.97 4.65 12.15
C GLY A 12 -11.11 3.41 12.45
N ILE A 13 -11.50 2.21 11.97
CA ILE A 13 -10.71 0.97 12.24
C ILE A 13 -9.57 0.78 11.22
N HIS A 14 -9.69 1.36 10.03
CA HIS A 14 -8.78 1.10 8.91
C HIS A 14 -8.27 2.40 8.28
N ASP A 15 -8.11 3.46 9.08
CA ASP A 15 -7.59 4.75 8.60
C ASP A 15 -6.14 4.63 8.08
N ASP A 16 -5.44 3.62 8.60
CA ASP A 16 -4.09 3.19 8.22
C ASP A 16 -4.07 2.32 6.95
N PHE A 17 -5.21 1.88 6.43
CA PHE A 17 -5.29 1.06 5.21
C PHE A 17 -5.15 1.93 3.95
N ASN A 18 -3.99 2.53 3.80
CA ASN A 18 -3.63 3.43 2.71
C ASN A 18 -2.21 3.12 2.18
N LEU A 19 -1.90 3.67 1.00
CA LEU A 19 -0.63 3.39 0.32
C LEU A 19 0.58 3.89 1.12
N ALA A 20 0.48 5.06 1.76
CA ALA A 20 1.59 5.67 2.49
C ALA A 20 2.01 4.80 3.69
N GLU A 21 1.03 4.28 4.42
CA GLU A 21 1.31 3.38 5.54
C GLU A 21 1.89 2.04 5.08
N PHE A 22 1.36 1.49 3.97
CA PHE A 22 1.95 0.29 3.36
C PHE A 22 3.41 0.51 2.97
N GLU A 23 3.73 1.63 2.31
CA GLU A 23 5.09 1.99 1.91
C GLU A 23 6.02 2.11 3.14
N ARG A 24 5.56 2.79 4.19
CA ARG A 24 6.29 2.90 5.47
C ARG A 24 6.60 1.55 6.10
N LEU A 25 5.61 0.66 6.18
CA LEU A 25 5.76 -0.68 6.74
C LEU A 25 6.67 -1.58 5.89
N LEU A 26 6.63 -1.43 4.57
CA LEU A 26 7.48 -2.16 3.63
C LEU A 26 8.95 -1.75 3.82
N GLU A 27 9.23 -0.45 3.85
CA GLU A 27 10.59 0.09 4.03
C GLU A 27 11.19 -0.22 5.40
N ALA A 28 10.36 -0.43 6.42
CA ALA A 28 10.83 -0.87 7.73
C ALA A 28 11.55 -2.24 7.62
N ARG A 29 11.05 -3.16 6.79
CA ARG A 29 11.53 -4.56 6.71
C ARG A 29 12.37 -4.88 5.47
N PHE A 30 12.22 -4.12 4.40
CA PHE A 30 12.87 -4.37 3.11
C PHE A 30 13.61 -3.13 2.63
N THR A 31 14.60 -3.33 1.77
CA THR A 31 15.17 -2.25 0.96
C THR A 31 14.39 -2.18 -0.35
N VAL A 32 13.65 -1.10 -0.57
CA VAL A 32 12.90 -0.89 -1.82
C VAL A 32 13.86 -0.34 -2.88
N LYS A 33 14.01 -1.05 -4.01
CA LYS A 33 14.88 -0.67 -5.14
C LYS A 33 14.16 0.18 -6.17
N SER A 34 12.90 -0.12 -6.44
CA SER A 34 12.07 0.68 -7.33
C SER A 34 10.59 0.50 -7.03
N LYS A 35 9.79 1.49 -7.44
CA LYS A 35 8.34 1.41 -7.47
C LYS A 35 7.83 1.85 -8.84
N MET A 36 6.78 1.20 -9.33
CA MET A 36 6.16 1.51 -10.61
C MET A 36 4.65 1.56 -10.46
N LEU A 37 4.06 2.72 -10.72
CA LEU A 37 2.61 2.84 -10.91
C LEU A 37 2.27 2.36 -12.31
N LEU A 38 1.41 1.34 -12.42
CA LEU A 38 0.95 0.84 -13.70
C LEU A 38 0.00 1.84 -14.37
N SER A 39 -0.10 1.78 -15.70
CA SER A 39 -0.94 2.68 -16.52
C SER A 39 -2.40 2.76 -16.10
N SER A 40 -2.94 1.69 -15.49
CA SER A 40 -4.29 1.67 -14.91
C SER A 40 -4.50 2.62 -13.72
N GLY A 41 -3.44 3.21 -13.15
CA GLY A 41 -3.49 4.16 -12.04
C GLY A 41 -3.91 3.59 -10.68
N THR A 42 -4.20 2.29 -10.59
CA THR A 42 -4.75 1.65 -9.37
C THR A 42 -3.83 0.59 -8.77
N ARG A 43 -2.70 0.29 -9.43
CA ARG A 43 -1.80 -0.80 -9.05
C ARG A 43 -0.36 -0.30 -9.08
N THR A 44 0.35 -0.52 -8.00
CA THR A 44 1.78 -0.21 -7.87
C THR A 44 2.55 -1.50 -7.65
N ILE A 45 3.60 -1.73 -8.44
CA ILE A 45 4.55 -2.83 -8.25
C ILE A 45 5.76 -2.30 -7.49
N PHE A 46 6.17 -3.01 -6.46
CA PHE A 46 7.39 -2.72 -5.69
C PHE A 46 8.42 -3.80 -5.95
N HIS A 47 9.63 -3.39 -6.33
CA HIS A 47 10.79 -4.26 -6.29
C HIS A 47 11.52 -4.02 -4.96
N ALA A 48 11.45 -4.99 -4.07
CA ALA A 48 12.05 -4.91 -2.73
C ALA A 48 12.92 -6.13 -2.46
N ILE A 49 14.04 -5.92 -1.77
CA ILE A 49 14.93 -6.99 -1.31
C ILE A 49 14.92 -7.06 0.21
N ARG A 50 15.04 -8.26 0.77
CA ARG A 50 15.11 -8.45 2.22
C ARG A 50 16.38 -7.75 2.75
N LYS A 51 16.26 -7.05 3.87
CA LYS A 51 17.41 -6.53 4.61
C LYS A 51 18.23 -7.66 5.23
#